data_AF-A0AAF1BHL6-F1
#
_entry.id   AF-A0AAF1BHL6-F1
#
_cell.length_a   1.000
_cell.length_b   1.000
_cell.length_c   1.000
_cell.angle_alpha   90.00
_cell.angle_beta   90.00
_cell.angle_gamma   90.00
#
_symmetry.space_group_name_H-M   'P 1'
#
loop_
_entity.id
_entity.type
_entity.pdbx_description
1 polymer ?
#
loop_
_entity_poly.entity_id
_entity_poly.type
_entity_poly.pdbx_seq_one_letter_code
_entity_poly.pdbx_strand_id
1 'polypeptide(L)'
;MRGVLVFLAAVLTAANVALAQSSTFVGCYLLSVGLSFTFSSNQPSPAACRTYCFGQNNLYAFYSSQPAPIVQSTCYCSALQITSLGLSPTTGSQTACSGLSTYAMYDLRTTFVNAGCSNGGTVTLNPADSGAPTTSSGSLQSCFSFCANYLYTLATPGTLLTGLLGIWSCRCLNNPPTMTQGTTCTAGDPYLYSHPLSATGQARRRLIQDKRNHQQLMAANPYCPPGSAACNVSPDPANGYECINVYTELESCGGCRYGHYGINGTGTIGVDCTTVPGVDRHAVGCFRGECTAVRCRKGYTLENGACIRTLSLEA
;
A
#
# COMPACT_ATOMS: atom_id res chain seq x y z
N MET A 1 -24.74 -10.66 68.01
CA MET A 1 -23.73 -11.21 67.08
C MET A 1 -24.42 -12.09 66.06
N ARG A 2 -24.65 -11.57 64.84
CA ARG A 2 -25.05 -12.24 63.59
C ARG A 2 -25.65 -11.15 62.69
N GLY A 3 -24.77 -10.44 61.99
CA GLY A 3 -25.10 -9.43 60.99
C GLY A 3 -24.07 -9.55 59.87
N VAL A 4 -24.13 -10.69 59.18
CA VAL A 4 -23.17 -11.12 58.17
C VAL A 4 -23.55 -10.47 56.84
N LEU A 5 -22.63 -9.65 56.34
CA LEU A 5 -22.23 -9.52 54.92
C LEU A 5 -23.23 -10.01 53.86
N VAL A 6 -24.11 -9.14 53.37
CA VAL A 6 -24.77 -9.33 52.06
C VAL A 6 -25.02 -7.96 51.42
N PHE A 7 -23.99 -7.22 51.01
CA PHE A 7 -24.19 -6.01 50.17
C PHE A 7 -22.97 -5.62 49.32
N LEU A 8 -22.27 -6.60 48.73
CA LEU A 8 -21.15 -6.34 47.79
C LEU A 8 -21.08 -7.41 46.69
N ALA A 9 -22.18 -7.56 45.95
CA ALA A 9 -22.19 -8.35 44.71
C ALA A 9 -23.30 -7.83 43.78
N ALA A 10 -23.19 -6.58 43.35
CA ALA A 10 -24.06 -6.05 42.32
C ALA A 10 -23.25 -5.17 41.35
N VAL A 11 -23.24 -5.61 40.09
CA VAL A 11 -22.89 -4.86 38.88
C VAL A 11 -21.39 -4.69 38.56
N LEU A 12 -20.71 -5.81 38.29
CA LEU A 12 -19.79 -5.89 37.14
C LEU A 12 -20.53 -6.59 35.99
N THR A 13 -21.47 -5.89 35.35
CA THR A 13 -21.84 -6.24 33.98
C THR A 13 -20.68 -5.80 33.10
N ALA A 14 -19.72 -6.71 32.89
CA ALA A 14 -18.77 -6.59 31.81
C ALA A 14 -19.57 -6.42 30.52
N ALA A 15 -19.59 -5.21 29.98
CA ALA A 15 -19.94 -5.00 28.60
C ALA A 15 -18.91 -5.81 27.79
N ASN A 16 -19.25 -7.04 27.45
CA ASN A 16 -18.63 -7.74 26.33
C ASN A 16 -18.98 -6.90 25.11
N VAL A 17 -18.19 -5.86 24.87
CA VAL A 17 -18.10 -5.24 23.56
C VAL A 17 -17.61 -6.35 22.67
N ALA A 18 -18.56 -7.05 22.03
CA ALA A 18 -18.24 -7.94 20.94
C ALA A 18 -17.43 -7.09 19.98
N LEU A 19 -16.12 -7.34 19.92
CA LEU A 19 -15.26 -6.75 18.91
C LEU A 19 -15.88 -7.20 17.59
N ALA A 20 -16.63 -6.30 16.95
CA ALA A 20 -17.21 -6.56 15.66
C ALA A 20 -16.04 -6.91 14.74
N GLN A 21 -15.94 -8.18 14.34
CA GLN A 21 -14.88 -8.64 13.44
C GLN A 21 -15.00 -7.83 12.16
N SER A 22 -14.01 -6.97 11.90
CA SER A 22 -13.97 -6.21 10.66
C SER A 22 -13.67 -7.18 9.54
N SER A 23 -14.63 -7.35 8.65
CA SER A 23 -14.45 -8.14 7.46
C SER A 23 -15.19 -7.47 6.32
N THR A 24 -14.64 -7.57 5.12
CA THR A 24 -15.24 -6.96 3.93
C THR A 24 -15.37 -7.98 2.81
N PHE A 25 -16.47 -7.87 2.07
CA PHE A 25 -16.60 -8.57 0.81
C PHE A 25 -15.59 -8.00 -0.19
N VAL A 26 -14.84 -8.89 -0.85
CA VAL A 26 -13.84 -8.50 -1.85
C VAL A 26 -14.37 -8.70 -3.27
N GLY A 27 -15.07 -9.80 -3.49
CA GLY A 27 -15.52 -10.20 -4.82
C GLY A 27 -15.89 -11.67 -4.86
N CYS A 28 -16.35 -12.10 -6.03
CA CYS A 28 -16.63 -13.50 -6.32
C CYS A 28 -15.40 -14.15 -6.95
N TYR A 29 -15.08 -15.38 -6.58
CA TYR A 29 -13.91 -16.10 -7.09
C TYR A 29 -14.26 -17.50 -7.57
N LEU A 30 -13.58 -17.94 -8.63
CA LEU A 30 -13.60 -19.33 -9.11
C LEU A 30 -12.48 -20.13 -8.44
N LEU A 31 -12.75 -21.37 -8.02
CA LEU A 31 -11.72 -22.23 -7.41
C LEU A 31 -10.68 -22.74 -8.40
N SER A 32 -11.00 -22.73 -9.70
CA SER A 32 -10.17 -23.33 -10.75
C SER A 32 -8.84 -22.59 -10.99
N VAL A 33 -8.63 -21.41 -10.41
CA VAL A 33 -7.42 -20.59 -10.65
C VAL A 33 -6.28 -20.84 -9.67
N GLY A 34 -6.18 -22.05 -9.09
CA GLY A 34 -5.05 -22.41 -8.23
C GLY A 34 -5.10 -21.79 -6.83
N LEU A 35 -6.31 -21.55 -6.31
CA LEU A 35 -6.47 -21.14 -4.91
C LEU A 35 -6.04 -22.27 -3.97
N SER A 36 -5.16 -21.96 -3.02
CA SER A 36 -4.76 -22.91 -1.98
C SER A 36 -5.54 -22.62 -0.70
N PHE A 37 -6.24 -23.64 -0.20
CA PHE A 37 -7.00 -23.57 1.05
C PHE A 37 -6.27 -24.33 2.14
N THR A 38 -6.22 -23.73 3.32
CA THR A 38 -5.61 -24.33 4.50
C THR A 38 -6.64 -25.17 5.26
N PHE A 39 -7.89 -24.73 5.28
CA PHE A 39 -8.98 -25.39 5.99
C PHE A 39 -10.28 -25.34 5.18
N SER A 40 -11.13 -26.35 5.39
CA SER A 40 -12.51 -26.37 4.91
C SER A 40 -13.46 -26.77 6.04
N SER A 41 -14.68 -26.25 6.03
CA SER A 41 -15.76 -26.67 6.93
C SER A 41 -17.13 -26.37 6.33
N ASN A 42 -18.16 -27.06 6.81
CA ASN A 42 -19.54 -26.71 6.47
C ASN A 42 -20.02 -25.62 7.43
N GLN A 43 -20.41 -24.46 6.88
CA GLN A 43 -20.84 -23.31 7.68
C GLN A 43 -22.22 -22.86 7.23
N PRO A 44 -23.16 -22.57 8.14
CA PRO A 44 -24.55 -22.29 7.77
C PRO A 44 -24.74 -20.92 7.10
N SER A 45 -23.74 -20.03 7.18
CA SER A 45 -23.85 -18.68 6.63
C SER A 45 -22.46 -18.09 6.30
N PRO A 46 -22.41 -17.02 5.49
CA PRO A 46 -21.16 -16.28 5.26
C PRO A 46 -20.56 -15.74 6.57
N ALA A 47 -21.38 -15.26 7.50
CA ALA A 47 -20.92 -14.72 8.77
C ALA A 47 -20.26 -15.80 9.66
N ALA A 48 -20.85 -17.01 9.71
CA ALA A 48 -20.27 -18.14 10.41
C ALA A 48 -18.94 -18.57 9.78
N CYS A 49 -18.86 -18.57 8.44
CA CYS A 49 -17.62 -18.85 7.71
C CYS A 49 -16.49 -17.86 8.03
N ARG A 50 -16.78 -16.56 8.05
CA ARG A 50 -15.80 -15.53 8.43
C ARG A 50 -15.30 -15.71 9.85
N THR A 51 -16.22 -15.97 10.80
CA THR A 51 -15.87 -16.20 12.21
C THR A 51 -14.97 -17.43 12.36
N TYR A 52 -15.30 -18.52 11.66
CA TYR A 52 -14.50 -19.75 11.65
C TYR A 52 -13.09 -19.49 11.11
N CYS A 53 -12.96 -18.91 9.91
CA CYS A 53 -11.65 -18.68 9.30
C CYS A 53 -10.79 -17.68 10.07
N PHE A 54 -11.41 -16.67 10.69
CA PHE A 54 -10.73 -15.73 11.57
C PHE A 54 -10.17 -16.43 12.81
N GLY A 55 -10.95 -17.33 13.44
CA GLY A 55 -10.49 -18.16 14.56
C GLY A 55 -9.33 -19.09 14.20
N GLN A 56 -9.21 -19.47 12.92
CA GLN A 56 -8.09 -20.23 12.37
C GLN A 56 -6.92 -19.35 11.91
N ASN A 57 -6.91 -18.06 12.25
CA ASN A 57 -5.87 -17.09 11.91
C ASN A 57 -5.62 -16.91 10.39
N ASN A 58 -6.64 -17.12 9.54
CA ASN A 58 -6.53 -16.95 8.10
C ASN A 58 -6.71 -15.48 7.66
N LEU A 59 -6.27 -15.16 6.44
CA LEU A 59 -6.46 -13.83 5.84
C LEU A 59 -7.83 -13.71 5.19
N TYR A 60 -8.27 -14.77 4.52
CA TYR A 60 -9.50 -14.78 3.73
C TYR A 60 -10.44 -15.92 4.11
N ALA A 61 -11.73 -15.66 3.96
CA ALA A 61 -12.79 -16.65 3.98
C ALA A 61 -13.49 -16.70 2.62
N PHE A 62 -13.80 -17.90 2.15
CA PHE A 62 -14.52 -18.16 0.91
C PHE A 62 -15.78 -18.93 1.26
N TYR A 63 -16.93 -18.40 0.88
CA TYR A 63 -18.21 -19.02 1.16
C TYR A 63 -19.00 -19.26 -0.12
N SER A 64 -19.51 -20.48 -0.28
CA SER A 64 -20.47 -20.80 -1.34
C SER A 64 -21.69 -21.48 -0.72
N SER A 65 -22.87 -20.97 -1.06
CA SER A 65 -24.15 -21.63 -0.80
C SER A 65 -24.65 -22.21 -2.12
N GLN A 66 -24.61 -23.54 -2.25
CA GLN A 66 -25.21 -24.19 -3.40
C GLN A 66 -26.74 -24.14 -3.27
N PRO A 67 -27.48 -23.78 -4.34
CA PRO A 67 -28.93 -23.89 -4.34
C PRO A 67 -29.36 -25.36 -4.30
N ALA A 68 -30.58 -25.60 -3.83
CA ALA A 68 -31.18 -26.95 -3.83
C ALA A 68 -31.06 -27.60 -5.22
N PRO A 69 -30.86 -28.94 -5.30
CA PRO A 69 -31.06 -29.93 -4.24
C PRO A 69 -29.82 -30.21 -3.36
N ILE A 70 -28.64 -29.70 -3.72
CA ILE A 70 -27.42 -29.93 -2.95
C ILE A 70 -27.25 -28.80 -1.95
N VAL A 71 -27.90 -28.91 -0.79
CA VAL A 71 -27.79 -27.90 0.28
C VAL A 71 -26.49 -28.08 1.05
N GLN A 72 -25.35 -27.82 0.40
CA GLN A 72 -24.06 -27.76 1.07
C GLN A 72 -23.54 -26.33 1.02
N SER A 73 -23.39 -25.75 2.20
CA SER A 73 -22.74 -24.46 2.38
C SER A 73 -21.30 -24.72 2.77
N THR A 74 -20.39 -24.54 1.81
CA THR A 74 -18.97 -24.84 2.00
C THR A 74 -18.21 -23.56 2.30
N CYS A 75 -17.42 -23.62 3.36
CA CYS A 75 -16.50 -22.57 3.77
C CYS A 75 -15.06 -23.04 3.57
N TYR A 76 -14.24 -22.20 2.94
CA TYR A 76 -12.79 -22.40 2.85
C TYR A 76 -12.04 -21.22 3.44
N CYS A 77 -10.89 -21.49 4.04
CA CYS A 77 -10.01 -20.49 4.62
C CYS A 77 -8.67 -20.48 3.89
N SER A 78 -8.11 -19.30 3.66
CA SER A 78 -6.76 -19.16 3.10
C SER A 78 -5.93 -18.14 3.86
N ALA A 79 -4.68 -18.51 4.15
CA ALA A 79 -3.67 -17.64 4.72
C ALA A 79 -2.81 -16.95 3.65
N LEU A 80 -2.99 -17.29 2.37
CA LEU A 80 -2.21 -16.72 1.28
C LEU A 80 -2.85 -15.45 0.73
N GLN A 81 -2.01 -14.54 0.24
CA GLN A 81 -2.50 -13.37 -0.50
C GLN A 81 -3.13 -13.80 -1.82
N ILE A 82 -4.28 -13.21 -2.14
CA ILE A 82 -5.05 -13.53 -3.34
C ILE A 82 -4.90 -12.40 -4.35
N THR A 83 -4.63 -12.78 -5.59
CA THR A 83 -4.52 -11.87 -6.73
C THR A 83 -5.89 -11.52 -7.31
N SER A 84 -5.95 -10.61 -8.28
CA SER A 84 -7.20 -10.39 -9.03
C SER A 84 -7.51 -11.53 -10.01
N LEU A 85 -6.64 -12.55 -10.12
CA LEU A 85 -6.86 -13.69 -11.00
C LEU A 85 -8.00 -14.55 -10.47
N GLY A 86 -8.93 -14.92 -11.35
CA GLY A 86 -10.10 -15.74 -11.00
C GLY A 86 -11.26 -14.98 -10.37
N LEU A 87 -11.19 -13.64 -10.36
CA LEU A 87 -12.35 -12.80 -10.07
C LEU A 87 -13.47 -13.15 -11.06
N SER A 88 -14.66 -13.40 -10.53
CA SER A 88 -15.86 -13.74 -11.26
C SER A 88 -16.90 -12.63 -11.09
N PRO A 89 -17.82 -12.45 -12.04
CA PRO A 89 -18.90 -11.47 -11.91
C PRO A 89 -19.76 -11.67 -10.66
N THR A 90 -20.09 -10.56 -9.99
CA THR A 90 -21.23 -10.54 -9.05
C THR A 90 -22.56 -10.57 -9.82
N THR A 91 -23.66 -10.95 -9.17
CA THR A 91 -25.00 -10.98 -9.80
C THR A 91 -26.12 -10.50 -8.90
N GLY A 92 -27.00 -9.67 -9.44
CA GLY A 92 -28.22 -9.18 -8.78
C GLY A 92 -27.97 -8.26 -7.58
N SER A 93 -26.82 -8.40 -6.91
CA SER A 93 -26.32 -7.55 -5.84
C SER A 93 -24.79 -7.55 -5.85
N GLN A 94 -24.21 -6.53 -5.21
CA GLN A 94 -22.76 -6.31 -5.16
C GLN A 94 -22.00 -7.33 -4.32
N THR A 95 -22.70 -8.20 -3.59
CA THR A 95 -22.11 -9.20 -2.70
C THR A 95 -22.56 -10.63 -3.01
N ALA A 96 -23.42 -10.82 -4.02
CA ALA A 96 -23.89 -12.15 -4.41
C ALA A 96 -23.11 -12.68 -5.62
N CYS A 97 -22.71 -13.95 -5.53
CA CYS A 97 -21.98 -14.65 -6.56
C CYS A 97 -22.91 -15.58 -7.34
N SER A 98 -22.86 -15.54 -8.67
CA SER A 98 -23.60 -16.49 -9.51
C SER A 98 -22.72 -17.65 -9.94
N GLY A 99 -23.33 -18.81 -10.11
CA GLY A 99 -22.73 -19.93 -10.82
C GLY A 99 -22.29 -21.06 -9.92
N LEU A 100 -22.33 -22.27 -10.48
CA LEU A 100 -21.77 -23.45 -9.85
C LEU A 100 -20.25 -23.27 -9.80
N SER A 101 -19.69 -23.26 -8.59
CA SER A 101 -18.25 -23.06 -8.30
C SER A 101 -17.75 -21.63 -8.11
N THR A 102 -18.65 -20.65 -7.90
CA THR A 102 -18.23 -19.33 -7.40
C THR A 102 -18.35 -19.23 -5.87
N TYR A 103 -17.43 -18.47 -5.29
CA TYR A 103 -17.31 -18.27 -3.86
C TYR A 103 -17.25 -16.78 -3.55
N ALA A 104 -18.07 -16.35 -2.60
CA ALA A 104 -17.96 -15.02 -2.01
C ALA A 104 -16.69 -14.98 -1.15
N MET A 105 -15.72 -14.16 -1.56
CA MET A 105 -14.48 -13.96 -0.82
C MET A 105 -14.60 -12.77 0.13
N TYR A 106 -14.12 -12.95 1.35
CA TYR A 106 -14.07 -11.93 2.38
C TYR A 106 -12.64 -11.79 2.90
N ASP A 107 -12.17 -10.54 3.01
CA ASP A 107 -10.96 -10.21 3.77
C ASP A 107 -11.32 -10.08 5.24
N LEU A 108 -10.56 -10.74 6.11
CA LEU A 108 -10.82 -10.85 7.54
C LEU A 108 -9.95 -9.94 8.40
N ARG A 109 -9.04 -9.16 7.80
CA ARG A 109 -8.04 -8.37 8.51
C ARG A 109 -8.08 -6.88 8.18
N THR A 110 -8.85 -6.51 7.18
CA THR A 110 -9.07 -5.10 6.85
C THR A 110 -10.15 -4.46 7.70
N THR A 111 -9.97 -3.19 7.96
CA THR A 111 -10.95 -2.28 8.59
C THR A 111 -11.83 -1.57 7.56
N PHE A 112 -11.51 -1.73 6.27
CA PHE A 112 -12.34 -1.27 5.18
C PHE A 112 -13.64 -2.07 5.10
N VAL A 113 -14.67 -1.43 4.55
CA VAL A 113 -16.01 -1.98 4.31
C VAL A 113 -16.36 -1.71 2.86
N ASN A 114 -16.78 -2.75 2.16
CA ASN A 114 -17.24 -2.68 0.77
C ASN A 114 -18.42 -1.69 0.69
N ALA A 115 -18.27 -0.66 -0.13
CA ALA A 115 -19.28 0.36 -0.40
C ALA A 115 -19.85 0.24 -1.82
N GLY A 116 -19.55 -0.88 -2.49
CA GLY A 116 -20.02 -1.22 -3.82
C GLY A 116 -18.96 -1.14 -4.90
N CYS A 117 -19.43 -1.09 -6.14
CA CYS A 117 -18.60 -1.11 -7.33
C CYS A 117 -19.34 -0.44 -8.49
N SER A 118 -18.61 0.04 -9.50
CA SER A 118 -19.18 0.62 -10.72
C SER A 118 -19.01 -0.34 -11.88
N ASN A 119 -20.08 -0.63 -12.62
CA ASN A 119 -20.03 -1.43 -13.84
C ASN A 119 -20.38 -0.57 -15.05
N GLY A 120 -19.41 -0.36 -15.94
CA GLY A 120 -19.58 0.49 -17.13
C GLY A 120 -19.91 1.96 -16.86
N GLY A 121 -19.94 2.38 -15.58
CA GLY A 121 -20.26 3.73 -15.14
C GLY A 121 -19.02 4.59 -14.88
N THR A 122 -19.18 5.90 -15.02
CA THR A 122 -18.12 6.86 -14.74
C THR A 122 -17.87 6.97 -13.23
N VAL A 123 -16.61 6.89 -12.83
CA VAL A 123 -16.16 7.24 -11.49
C VAL A 123 -15.68 8.69 -11.51
N THR A 124 -16.41 9.58 -10.84
CA THR A 124 -16.03 10.99 -10.72
C THR A 124 -15.36 11.21 -9.37
N LEU A 125 -14.08 11.59 -9.42
CA LEU A 125 -13.31 11.91 -8.22
C LEU A 125 -13.60 13.35 -7.78
N ASN A 126 -13.52 13.60 -6.48
CA ASN A 126 -13.51 14.96 -5.97
C ASN A 126 -12.24 15.68 -6.50
N PRO A 127 -12.33 16.94 -6.95
CA PRO A 127 -11.15 17.69 -7.40
C PRO A 127 -10.00 17.74 -6.39
N ALA A 128 -10.30 17.71 -5.08
CA ALA A 128 -9.31 17.66 -4.00
C ALA A 128 -8.51 16.35 -3.96
N ASP A 129 -8.98 15.29 -4.62
CA ASP A 129 -8.32 13.99 -4.74
C ASP A 129 -7.69 13.79 -6.14
N SER A 130 -7.54 14.84 -6.94
CA SER A 130 -6.93 14.77 -8.29
C SER A 130 -5.48 14.26 -8.27
N GLY A 131 -4.72 14.58 -7.22
CA GLY A 131 -3.38 14.07 -6.94
C GLY A 131 -3.34 12.87 -5.98
N ALA A 132 -4.47 12.19 -5.78
CA ALA A 132 -4.56 11.04 -4.88
C ALA A 132 -3.50 9.98 -5.21
N PRO A 133 -2.81 9.42 -4.19
CA PRO A 133 -1.77 8.43 -4.43
C PRO A 133 -2.37 7.17 -5.03
N THR A 134 -1.61 6.57 -5.95
CA THR A 134 -1.95 5.34 -6.63
C THR A 134 -0.86 4.30 -6.47
N THR A 135 -1.23 3.03 -6.41
CA THR A 135 -0.29 1.90 -6.41
C THR A 135 -0.87 0.74 -7.20
N SER A 136 0.00 -0.13 -7.70
CA SER A 136 -0.37 -1.40 -8.31
C SER A 136 0.25 -2.52 -7.49
N SER A 137 -0.55 -3.49 -7.05
CA SER A 137 -0.07 -4.56 -6.18
C SER A 137 -0.66 -5.91 -6.54
N GLY A 138 0.04 -6.99 -6.23
CA GLY A 138 -0.45 -8.35 -6.47
C GLY A 138 -1.62 -8.76 -5.57
N SER A 139 -2.01 -7.96 -4.57
CA SER A 139 -3.06 -8.35 -3.62
C SER A 139 -3.85 -7.15 -3.08
N LEU A 140 -5.15 -7.34 -2.90
CA LEU A 140 -6.00 -6.28 -2.36
C LEU A 140 -5.60 -5.85 -0.94
N GLN A 141 -5.05 -6.77 -0.14
CA GLN A 141 -4.54 -6.46 1.19
C GLN A 141 -3.38 -5.45 1.17
N SER A 142 -2.54 -5.49 0.13
CA SER A 142 -1.49 -4.50 -0.06
C SER A 142 -2.07 -3.13 -0.38
N CYS A 143 -3.18 -3.08 -1.12
CA CYS A 143 -3.93 -1.84 -1.33
C CYS A 143 -4.55 -1.29 -0.05
N PHE A 144 -5.19 -2.13 0.77
CA PHE A 144 -5.72 -1.69 2.06
C PHE A 144 -4.63 -1.18 2.98
N SER A 145 -3.46 -1.82 2.99
CA SER A 145 -2.31 -1.37 3.77
C SER A 145 -1.78 -0.03 3.27
N PHE A 146 -1.66 0.14 1.95
CA PHE A 146 -1.23 1.40 1.32
C PHE A 146 -2.21 2.54 1.59
N CYS A 147 -3.52 2.25 1.51
CA CYS A 147 -4.58 3.22 1.74
C CYS A 147 -5.05 3.30 3.19
N ALA A 148 -4.36 2.69 4.15
CA ALA A 148 -4.82 2.59 5.55
C ALA A 148 -5.07 3.95 6.24
N ASN A 149 -4.44 5.01 5.74
CA ASN A 149 -4.62 6.38 6.24
C ASN A 149 -5.72 7.17 5.53
N TYR A 150 -6.40 6.60 4.54
CA TYR A 150 -7.42 7.26 3.72
C TYR A 150 -8.82 6.75 4.07
N LEU A 151 -9.82 7.59 3.83
CA LEU A 151 -11.22 7.25 4.14
C LEU A 151 -11.82 6.27 3.13
N TYR A 152 -11.32 6.29 1.90
CA TYR A 152 -11.78 5.41 0.84
C TYR A 152 -10.60 4.85 0.05
N THR A 153 -10.80 3.68 -0.52
CA THR A 153 -9.94 3.16 -1.59
C THR A 153 -10.79 2.69 -2.75
N LEU A 154 -10.39 3.09 -3.96
CA LEU A 154 -10.85 2.48 -5.19
C LEU A 154 -9.85 1.40 -5.56
N ALA A 155 -10.30 0.16 -5.66
CA ALA A 155 -9.48 -0.96 -6.12
C ALA A 155 -10.06 -1.53 -7.40
N THR A 156 -9.27 -1.48 -8.47
CA THR A 156 -9.65 -1.97 -9.79
C THR A 156 -8.82 -3.22 -10.10
N PRO A 157 -9.47 -4.38 -10.29
CA PRO A 157 -8.80 -5.60 -10.71
C PRO A 157 -8.32 -5.43 -12.16
N GLY A 158 -7.04 -5.66 -12.40
CA GLY A 158 -6.43 -5.57 -13.72
C GLY A 158 -6.99 -6.62 -14.69
N THR A 159 -7.03 -6.27 -15.97
CA THR A 159 -7.52 -7.13 -17.06
C THR A 159 -6.39 -7.46 -18.04
N LEU A 160 -6.60 -8.47 -18.87
CA LEU A 160 -5.71 -8.77 -20.00
C LEU A 160 -5.51 -7.55 -20.91
N LEU A 161 -6.55 -6.76 -21.14
CA LEU A 161 -6.50 -5.56 -21.99
C LEU A 161 -5.56 -4.49 -21.43
N THR A 162 -5.44 -4.40 -20.11
CA THR A 162 -4.52 -3.46 -19.44
C THR A 162 -3.09 -4.01 -19.28
N GLY A 163 -2.83 -5.27 -19.62
CA GLY A 163 -1.55 -5.93 -19.37
C GLY A 163 -1.25 -6.18 -17.87
N LEU A 164 -2.25 -6.00 -16.99
CA LEU A 164 -2.13 -6.06 -15.53
C LEU A 164 -2.89 -7.26 -14.94
N LEU A 165 -2.97 -8.37 -15.67
CA LEU A 165 -3.68 -9.56 -15.19
C LEU A 165 -3.11 -10.04 -13.84
N GLY A 166 -3.97 -10.24 -12.86
CA GLY A 166 -3.56 -10.66 -11.51
C GLY A 166 -3.07 -9.53 -10.61
N ILE A 167 -3.10 -8.28 -11.08
CA ILE A 167 -2.72 -7.09 -10.29
C ILE A 167 -3.98 -6.33 -9.91
N TRP A 168 -3.93 -5.64 -8.76
CA TRP A 168 -4.90 -4.66 -8.31
C TRP A 168 -4.31 -3.26 -8.47
N SER A 169 -5.00 -2.39 -9.20
CA SER A 169 -4.70 -0.96 -9.25
C SER A 169 -5.52 -0.25 -8.20
N CYS A 170 -4.87 0.54 -7.35
CA CYS A 170 -5.48 1.08 -6.15
C CYS A 170 -5.24 2.57 -6.03
N ARG A 171 -6.26 3.31 -5.63
CA ARG A 171 -6.24 4.76 -5.44
C ARG A 171 -6.87 5.11 -4.11
N CYS A 172 -6.16 5.86 -3.27
CA CYS A 172 -6.62 6.22 -1.94
C CYS A 172 -7.25 7.62 -1.93
N LEU A 173 -8.43 7.79 -1.33
CA LEU A 173 -9.20 9.04 -1.39
C LEU A 173 -9.62 9.49 0.01
N ASN A 174 -9.73 10.81 0.20
CA ASN A 174 -10.28 11.38 1.44
C ASN A 174 -11.72 11.84 1.29
N ASN A 175 -12.22 12.04 0.07
CA ASN A 175 -13.60 12.41 -0.16
C ASN A 175 -14.34 11.24 -0.85
N PRO A 176 -15.64 11.06 -0.60
CA PRO A 176 -16.42 10.03 -1.26
C PRO A 176 -16.45 10.31 -2.78
N PRO A 177 -16.02 9.36 -3.63
CA PRO A 177 -16.18 9.50 -5.07
C PRO A 177 -17.67 9.38 -5.44
N THR A 178 -18.06 10.04 -6.53
CA THR A 178 -19.39 9.83 -7.12
C THR A 178 -19.30 8.72 -8.15
N MET A 179 -20.09 7.66 -7.97
CA MET A 179 -20.07 6.47 -8.83
C MET A 179 -21.48 6.01 -9.13
N THR A 180 -21.72 5.60 -10.39
CA THR A 180 -22.93 4.85 -10.74
C THR A 180 -22.79 3.44 -10.19
N GLN A 181 -23.60 3.10 -9.18
CA GLN A 181 -23.56 1.78 -8.56
C GLN A 181 -23.95 0.69 -9.57
N GLY A 182 -23.05 -0.26 -9.79
CA GLY A 182 -23.29 -1.45 -10.59
C GLY A 182 -23.93 -2.56 -9.76
N THR A 183 -24.73 -3.41 -10.41
CA THR A 183 -25.31 -4.63 -9.80
C THR A 183 -24.49 -5.88 -10.12
N THR A 184 -23.67 -5.82 -11.18
CA THR A 184 -22.79 -6.88 -11.66
C THR A 184 -21.39 -6.31 -11.81
N CYS A 185 -20.41 -6.75 -11.04
CA CYS A 185 -19.05 -6.21 -11.10
C CYS A 185 -18.05 -7.30 -11.43
N THR A 186 -17.12 -6.98 -12.32
CA THR A 186 -16.24 -7.92 -13.00
C THR A 186 -14.79 -7.45 -12.97
N ALA A 187 -13.89 -8.17 -13.65
CA ALA A 187 -12.53 -7.69 -13.86
C ALA A 187 -12.53 -6.37 -14.64
N GLY A 188 -11.80 -5.36 -14.16
CA GLY A 188 -11.78 -4.00 -14.74
C GLY A 188 -12.76 -3.01 -14.10
N ASP A 189 -13.76 -3.49 -13.37
CA ASP A 189 -14.72 -2.63 -12.66
C ASP A 189 -14.12 -2.15 -11.33
N PRO A 190 -14.14 -0.83 -11.02
CA PRO A 190 -13.61 -0.33 -9.77
C PRO A 190 -14.53 -0.68 -8.59
N TYR A 191 -13.95 -1.29 -7.56
CA TYR A 191 -14.58 -1.55 -6.27
C TYR A 191 -14.27 -0.41 -5.31
N LEU A 192 -15.30 0.16 -4.68
CA LEU A 192 -15.17 1.18 -3.66
C LEU A 192 -15.21 0.53 -2.28
N TYR A 193 -14.21 0.87 -1.48
CA TYR A 193 -14.17 0.52 -0.07
C TYR A 193 -14.10 1.78 0.75
N SER A 194 -14.82 1.80 1.87
CA SER A 194 -14.85 2.90 2.82
C SER A 194 -14.34 2.44 4.18
N HIS A 195 -13.78 3.34 4.97
CA HIS A 195 -13.21 3.03 6.26
C HIS A 195 -13.94 3.82 7.36
N PRO A 196 -14.43 3.20 8.43
CA PRO A 196 -15.21 3.89 9.45
C PRO A 196 -14.37 4.94 10.19
N LEU A 197 -14.98 6.09 10.47
CA LEU A 197 -14.33 7.24 11.11
C LEU A 197 -13.76 6.93 12.50
N SER A 198 -14.21 5.87 13.19
CA SER A 198 -13.68 5.48 14.50
C SER A 198 -12.21 5.01 14.45
N ALA A 199 -11.78 4.40 13.34
CA ALA A 199 -10.38 4.08 13.10
C ALA A 199 -9.58 5.31 12.59
N THR A 200 -10.27 6.41 12.26
CA THR A 200 -9.68 7.64 11.72
C THR A 200 -9.26 8.66 12.77
N GLY A 201 -9.58 8.50 14.06
CA GLY A 201 -9.07 9.43 15.06
C GLY A 201 -7.53 9.52 15.04
N GLN A 202 -6.87 8.38 14.90
CA GLN A 202 -5.41 8.31 14.75
C GLN A 202 -4.98 8.55 13.31
N ALA A 203 -5.66 8.00 12.30
CA ALA A 203 -5.31 8.22 10.89
C ALA A 203 -5.46 9.69 10.46
N ARG A 204 -6.52 10.38 10.90
CA ARG A 204 -6.75 11.82 10.71
C ARG A 204 -5.73 12.65 11.47
N ARG A 205 -5.37 12.27 12.70
CA ARG A 205 -4.26 12.93 13.43
C ARG A 205 -2.94 12.77 12.68
N ARG A 206 -2.66 11.57 12.15
CA ARG A 206 -1.49 11.29 11.31
C ARG A 206 -1.54 12.08 10.00
N LEU A 207 -2.65 12.12 9.28
CA LEU A 207 -2.81 12.94 8.07
C LEU A 207 -2.62 14.43 8.35
N ILE A 208 -3.18 14.95 9.45
CA ILE A 208 -2.98 16.35 9.85
C ILE A 208 -1.51 16.59 10.18
N GLN A 209 -0.86 15.65 10.87
CA GLN A 209 0.56 15.74 11.21
C GLN A 209 1.46 15.63 9.98
N ASP A 210 1.19 14.71 9.06
CA ASP A 210 1.90 14.55 7.79
C ASP A 210 1.70 15.76 6.90
N LYS A 211 0.48 16.33 6.83
CA LYS A 211 0.23 17.57 6.10
C LYS A 211 1.00 18.74 6.71
N ARG A 212 1.04 18.85 8.03
CA ARG A 212 1.84 19.88 8.73
C ARG A 212 3.34 19.67 8.48
N ASN A 213 3.84 18.44 8.59
CA ASN A 213 5.23 18.10 8.33
C ASN A 213 5.59 18.40 6.87
N HIS A 214 4.74 18.02 5.93
CA HIS A 214 4.91 18.31 4.51
C HIS A 214 4.92 19.82 4.24
N GLN A 215 3.99 20.57 4.85
CA GLN A 215 3.98 22.03 4.77
C GLN A 215 5.23 22.66 5.39
N GLN A 216 5.74 22.11 6.50
CA GLN A 216 6.99 22.56 7.12
C GLN A 216 8.20 22.27 6.23
N LEU A 217 8.27 21.09 5.61
CA LEU A 217 9.33 20.71 4.68
C LEU A 217 9.30 21.60 3.42
N MET A 218 8.11 21.89 2.89
CA MET A 218 7.90 22.83 1.80
C MET A 218 8.27 24.27 2.19
N ALA A 219 7.96 24.69 3.42
CA ALA A 219 8.36 26.00 3.91
C ALA A 219 9.89 26.12 4.10
N ALA A 220 10.55 25.02 4.45
CA ALA A 220 12.01 24.97 4.59
C ALA A 220 12.74 24.93 3.24
N ASN A 221 12.15 24.32 2.21
CA ASN A 221 12.66 24.31 0.84
C ASN A 221 11.51 24.57 -0.15
N PRO A 222 11.13 25.83 -0.41
CA PRO A 222 9.98 26.15 -1.27
C PRO A 222 10.21 25.84 -2.75
N TYR A 223 11.45 25.55 -3.14
CA TYR A 223 11.84 25.40 -4.54
C TYR A 223 11.65 23.97 -5.06
N CYS A 224 11.64 22.97 -4.17
CA CYS A 224 11.65 21.56 -4.55
C CYS A 224 10.73 20.67 -3.68
N PRO A 225 10.23 19.54 -4.22
CA PRO A 225 9.41 18.60 -3.46
C PRO A 225 10.20 17.95 -2.30
N PRO A 226 9.51 17.40 -1.28
CA PRO A 226 10.17 16.88 -0.10
C PRO A 226 11.01 15.65 -0.47
N GLY A 227 12.20 15.54 0.12
CA GLY A 227 13.16 14.49 -0.24
C GLY A 227 14.08 14.84 -1.41
N SER A 228 13.96 16.05 -1.97
CA SER A 228 14.91 16.60 -2.94
C SER A 228 15.47 17.95 -2.46
N ALA A 229 16.69 18.26 -2.89
CA ALA A 229 17.35 19.53 -2.65
C ALA A 229 17.30 20.38 -3.93
N ALA A 230 17.12 21.69 -3.76
CA ALA A 230 17.25 22.65 -4.84
C ALA A 230 18.73 22.96 -5.04
N CYS A 231 19.33 22.41 -6.08
CA CYS A 231 20.76 22.55 -6.36
C CYS A 231 20.97 23.49 -7.54
N ASN A 232 21.93 24.41 -7.42
CA ASN A 232 22.32 25.25 -8.56
C ASN A 232 22.86 24.35 -9.67
N VAL A 233 22.42 24.56 -10.92
CA VAL A 233 22.90 23.79 -12.09
C VAL A 233 24.32 24.18 -12.51
N SER A 234 24.81 25.32 -12.01
CA SER A 234 26.14 25.85 -12.31
C SER A 234 26.69 26.69 -11.16
N PRO A 235 27.98 27.05 -11.15
CA PRO A 235 28.55 27.98 -10.18
C PRO A 235 27.88 29.36 -10.16
N ASP A 236 27.30 29.78 -11.29
CA ASP A 236 26.46 30.97 -11.36
C ASP A 236 25.01 30.61 -11.01
N PRO A 237 24.47 31.08 -9.87
CA PRO A 237 23.09 30.81 -9.47
C PRO A 237 22.04 31.43 -10.41
N ALA A 238 22.44 32.38 -11.28
CA ALA A 238 21.54 32.94 -12.29
C ALA A 238 21.14 31.92 -13.37
N ASN A 239 21.93 30.86 -13.56
CA ASN A 239 21.64 29.80 -14.52
C ASN A 239 20.53 28.84 -14.07
N GLY A 240 19.98 29.04 -12.87
CA GLY A 240 18.82 28.31 -12.36
C GLY A 240 19.19 27.16 -11.43
N TYR A 241 18.20 26.31 -11.17
CA TYR A 241 18.31 25.19 -10.23
C TYR A 241 17.60 23.94 -10.73
N GLU A 242 17.99 22.80 -10.17
CA GLU A 242 17.31 21.53 -10.36
C GLU A 242 16.97 20.89 -9.01
N CYS A 243 15.93 20.07 -8.99
CA CYS A 243 15.50 19.32 -7.81
C CYS A 243 16.02 17.90 -7.90
N ILE A 244 17.05 17.59 -7.12
CA ILE A 244 17.71 16.28 -7.13
C ILE A 244 17.80 15.68 -5.74
N ASN A 245 17.82 14.36 -5.65
CA ASN A 245 18.03 13.66 -4.38
C ASN A 245 19.53 13.44 -4.17
N VAL A 246 20.15 14.32 -3.37
CA VAL A 246 21.59 14.29 -3.08
C VAL A 246 22.07 13.01 -2.36
N TYR A 247 21.16 12.15 -1.89
CA TYR A 247 21.53 10.87 -1.29
C TYR A 247 21.73 9.73 -2.29
N THR A 248 21.31 9.95 -3.54
CA THR A 248 21.37 8.96 -4.63
C THR A 248 21.96 9.50 -5.91
N GLU A 249 22.05 10.83 -6.05
CA GLU A 249 22.57 11.47 -7.26
C GLU A 249 24.09 11.38 -7.34
N LEU A 250 24.62 11.01 -8.51
CA LEU A 250 26.03 10.72 -8.69
C LEU A 250 26.90 11.97 -8.71
N GLU A 251 26.40 13.05 -9.31
CA GLU A 251 27.17 14.28 -9.53
C GLU A 251 27.08 15.27 -8.36
N SER A 252 26.15 15.02 -7.44
CA SER A 252 25.85 15.84 -6.26
C SER A 252 25.61 14.94 -5.04
N CYS A 253 26.50 13.98 -4.82
CA CYS A 253 26.37 13.03 -3.73
C CYS A 253 26.70 13.70 -2.39
N GLY A 254 25.80 13.59 -1.41
CA GLY A 254 25.94 14.16 -0.07
C GLY A 254 25.64 15.66 0.03
N GLY A 255 25.38 16.35 -1.08
CA GLY A 255 25.06 17.77 -1.11
C GLY A 255 24.99 18.33 -2.54
N CYS A 256 24.63 19.59 -2.72
CA CYS A 256 24.58 20.20 -4.05
C CYS A 256 26.00 20.56 -4.55
N ARG A 257 26.39 20.11 -5.74
CA ARG A 257 27.73 20.36 -6.32
C ARG A 257 28.10 21.84 -6.40
N TYR A 258 27.14 22.69 -6.78
CA TYR A 258 27.33 24.14 -6.91
C TYR A 258 26.59 24.94 -5.82
N GLY A 259 26.33 24.30 -4.69
CA GLY A 259 25.57 24.89 -3.59
C GLY A 259 24.05 24.83 -3.78
N HIS A 260 23.34 25.15 -2.71
CA HIS A 260 21.89 25.10 -2.66
C HIS A 260 21.30 26.42 -3.20
N TYR A 261 20.27 26.31 -4.03
CA TYR A 261 19.59 27.46 -4.60
C TYR A 261 18.79 28.22 -3.53
N GLY A 262 18.88 29.55 -3.55
CA GLY A 262 18.13 30.43 -2.63
C GLY A 262 18.63 30.45 -1.18
N ILE A 263 19.68 29.68 -0.85
CA ILE A 263 20.28 29.66 0.49
C ILE A 263 21.63 30.38 0.45
N ASN A 264 21.72 31.55 1.08
CA ASN A 264 22.98 32.27 1.28
C ASN A 264 23.75 31.63 2.46
N GLY A 265 24.49 30.55 2.22
CA GLY A 265 25.28 29.87 3.27
C GLY A 265 26.11 28.67 2.80
N THR A 266 26.93 28.14 3.72
CA THR A 266 27.79 26.96 3.54
C THR A 266 26.98 25.67 3.65
N GLY A 267 26.14 25.37 2.66
CA GLY A 267 25.58 24.03 2.53
C GLY A 267 26.69 23.00 2.26
N THR A 268 26.46 21.74 2.64
CA THR A 268 27.37 20.65 2.28
C THR A 268 27.52 20.61 0.75
N ILE A 269 28.75 20.70 0.27
CA ILE A 269 29.06 20.62 -1.16
C ILE A 269 29.04 19.16 -1.57
N GLY A 270 28.30 18.88 -2.65
CA GLY A 270 28.21 17.56 -3.24
C GLY A 270 29.51 17.09 -3.87
N VAL A 271 29.73 15.79 -3.81
CA VAL A 271 30.85 15.13 -4.51
C VAL A 271 30.32 14.46 -5.77
N ASP A 272 31.02 14.69 -6.88
CA ASP A 272 30.81 13.94 -8.12
C ASP A 272 31.56 12.60 -8.01
N CYS A 273 30.81 11.53 -7.74
CA CYS A 273 31.37 10.20 -7.50
C CYS A 273 32.14 9.64 -8.72
N THR A 274 31.87 10.15 -9.93
CA THR A 274 32.57 9.72 -11.16
C THR A 274 33.97 10.32 -11.29
N THR A 275 34.27 11.34 -10.49
CA THR A 275 35.57 12.03 -10.46
C THR A 275 36.50 11.53 -9.36
N VAL A 276 36.02 10.64 -8.49
CA VAL A 276 36.82 10.09 -7.38
C VAL A 276 38.04 9.33 -7.93
N PRO A 277 39.25 9.60 -7.41
CA PRO A 277 40.48 8.95 -7.88
C PRO A 277 40.40 7.42 -7.82
N GLY A 278 40.87 6.76 -8.89
CA GLY A 278 40.93 5.30 -8.97
C GLY A 278 39.60 4.59 -9.26
N VAL A 279 38.48 5.30 -9.24
CA VAL A 279 37.15 4.72 -9.47
C VAL A 279 36.85 4.59 -10.96
N ASP A 280 36.30 3.45 -11.38
CA ASP A 280 35.74 3.27 -12.72
C ASP A 280 34.42 4.03 -12.82
N ARG A 281 34.30 4.95 -13.81
CA ARG A 281 33.15 5.86 -13.97
C ARG A 281 31.82 5.13 -14.13
N HIS A 282 31.84 3.89 -14.61
CA HIS A 282 30.63 3.08 -14.81
C HIS A 282 30.32 2.16 -13.62
N ALA A 283 31.10 2.22 -12.55
CA ALA A 283 31.02 1.30 -11.43
C ALA A 283 31.19 2.03 -10.09
N VAL A 284 30.42 3.11 -9.94
CA VAL A 284 30.32 3.91 -8.71
C VAL A 284 28.87 4.30 -8.49
N GLY A 285 28.46 4.35 -7.22
CA GLY A 285 27.14 4.77 -6.81
C GLY A 285 27.21 5.82 -5.71
N CYS A 286 26.14 6.62 -5.57
CA CYS A 286 25.89 7.40 -4.37
C CYS A 286 24.90 6.64 -3.50
N PHE A 287 25.29 6.31 -2.28
CA PHE A 287 24.44 5.61 -1.33
C PHE A 287 24.38 6.38 -0.03
N ARG A 288 23.19 6.88 0.32
CA ARG A 288 22.96 7.66 1.56
C ARG A 288 23.87 8.90 1.66
N GLY A 289 24.23 9.48 0.51
CA GLY A 289 25.10 10.66 0.45
C GLY A 289 26.60 10.34 0.48
N GLU A 290 26.99 9.08 0.34
CA GLU A 290 28.38 8.65 0.30
C GLU A 290 28.71 7.97 -1.04
N CYS A 291 29.82 8.36 -1.66
CA CYS A 291 30.32 7.71 -2.87
C CYS A 291 30.87 6.32 -2.54
N THR A 292 30.29 5.29 -3.14
CA THR A 292 30.75 3.89 -2.99
C THR A 292 31.16 3.35 -4.35
N ALA A 293 32.41 2.92 -4.48
CA ALA A 293 32.92 2.23 -5.65
C ALA A 293 32.52 0.75 -5.64
N VAL A 294 32.14 0.26 -6.82
CA VAL A 294 31.88 -1.17 -7.10
C VAL A 294 33.08 -1.78 -7.84
N ARG A 295 33.79 -0.98 -8.64
CA ARG A 295 35.00 -1.40 -9.35
C ARG A 295 36.01 -0.27 -9.45
N CYS A 296 37.28 -0.64 -9.31
CA CYS A 296 38.41 0.27 -9.44
C CYS A 296 39.09 0.13 -10.81
N ARG A 297 39.73 1.21 -11.27
CA ARG A 297 40.60 1.21 -12.45
C ARG A 297 41.87 0.41 -12.19
N LYS A 298 42.58 0.03 -13.26
CA LYS A 298 43.88 -0.63 -13.17
C LYS A 298 44.84 0.18 -12.28
N GLY A 299 45.55 -0.52 -11.39
CA GLY A 299 46.46 0.10 -10.41
C GLY A 299 45.78 0.52 -9.10
N TYR A 300 44.51 0.19 -8.91
CA TYR A 300 43.76 0.38 -7.68
C TYR A 300 43.03 -0.90 -7.26
N THR A 301 42.92 -1.12 -5.95
CA THR A 301 42.20 -2.22 -5.31
C THR A 301 40.99 -1.68 -4.54
N LEU A 302 39.88 -2.40 -4.59
CA LEU A 302 38.65 -2.02 -3.88
C LEU A 302 38.74 -2.46 -2.42
N GLU A 303 38.67 -1.50 -1.51
CA GLU A 303 38.66 -1.72 -0.07
C GLU A 303 37.57 -0.86 0.57
N ASN A 304 36.61 -1.50 1.27
CA ASN A 304 35.49 -0.84 1.96
C ASN A 304 34.73 0.18 1.09
N GLY A 305 34.52 -0.13 -0.20
CA GLY A 305 33.82 0.77 -1.12
C GLY A 305 34.68 1.94 -1.63
N ALA A 306 35.98 1.97 -1.34
CA ALA A 306 36.92 2.95 -1.85
C ALA A 306 38.01 2.28 -2.70
N CYS A 307 38.56 3.03 -3.66
CA CYS A 307 39.65 2.56 -4.50
C CYS A 307 41.00 3.04 -3.95
N ILE A 308 41.83 2.12 -3.48
CA ILE A 308 43.14 2.41 -2.92
C ILE A 308 44.21 2.03 -3.93
N ARG A 309 45.22 2.89 -4.12
CA ARG A 309 46.27 2.63 -5.11
C ARG A 309 47.07 1.39 -4.70
N THR A 310 47.15 0.41 -5.59
CA THR A 310 47.98 -0.77 -5.39
C THR A 310 49.44 -0.37 -5.59
N LEU A 311 50.24 -0.37 -4.52
CA LEU A 311 51.68 -0.29 -4.65
C LEU A 311 52.16 -1.59 -5.28
N SER A 312 52.41 -1.59 -6.58
CA SER A 312 53.20 -2.65 -7.20
C SER A 312 54.60 -2.57 -6.60
N LEU A 313 54.94 -3.54 -5.74
CA LEU A 313 56.32 -3.96 -5.58
C LEU A 313 56.75 -4.49 -6.94
N GLU A 314 57.35 -3.62 -7.76
CA GLU A 314 58.14 -4.06 -8.91
C GLU A 314 59.29 -4.90 -8.34
N ALA A 315 59.24 -6.20 -8.62
CA ALA A 315 60.37 -7.12 -8.53
C ALA A 315 60.93 -7.31 -9.94
#